data_AF-A0A3N5U4S2-F1
#
_entry.id   AF-A0A3N5U4S2-F1
#
_cell.length_a   1.000
_cell.length_b   1.000
_cell.length_c   1.000
_cell.angle_alpha   90.00
_cell.angle_beta   90.00
_cell.angle_gamma   90.00
#
_symmetry.space_group_name_H-M   'P 1'
#
loop_
_entity.id
_entity.type
_entity.pdbx_description
1 polymer ?
#
loop_
_entity_poly.entity_id
_entity_poly.type
_entity_poly.pdbx_seq_one_letter_code
_entity_poly.pdbx_strand_id
1 'polypeptide(L)' 'SLPPLHKDPFDRLLLAQALSEGITLVTGDAQLARYPGPVRKV' A
#
# COMPACT_ATOMS: atom_id res chain seq x y z
N SER A 1 -11.79 -6.28 1.69
CA SER A 1 -11.64 -5.04 0.90
C SER A 1 -10.65 -4.13 1.61
N LEU A 2 -9.85 -3.35 0.87
CA LEU A 2 -8.89 -2.41 1.46
C LEU A 2 -9.61 -1.20 2.06
N PRO A 3 -9.27 -0.76 3.30
CA PRO A 3 -9.81 0.46 3.89
C PRO A 3 -9.61 1.68 2.98
N PRO A 4 -10.52 2.66 2.92
CA PRO A 4 -10.38 3.84 2.06
C PRO A 4 -9.47 4.91 2.70
N LEU A 5 -8.23 4.55 3.03
CA LEU A 5 -7.25 5.46 3.64
C LEU A 5 -6.57 6.37 2.60
N HIS A 6 -6.41 5.88 1.37
CA HIS A 6 -5.89 6.65 0.24
C HIS A 6 -6.95 6.82 -0.86
N LYS A 7 -6.99 8.00 -1.47
CA LYS A 7 -7.96 8.34 -2.53
C LYS A 7 -7.45 8.01 -3.93
N ASP A 8 -6.14 7.87 -4.09
CA ASP A 8 -5.54 7.54 -5.38
C ASP A 8 -5.73 6.03 -5.69
N PRO A 9 -6.41 5.67 -6.79
CA PRO A 9 -6.57 4.28 -7.18
C PRO A 9 -5.24 3.60 -7.53
N PHE A 10 -4.21 4.35 -7.94
CA PHE A 10 -2.90 3.80 -8.31
C PHE A 10 -2.14 3.30 -7.09
N ASP A 11 -2.14 4.02 -5.97
CA ASP A 11 -1.50 3.57 -4.74
C ASP A 11 -2.15 2.29 -4.19
N ARG A 12 -3.46 2.18 -4.38
CA ARG A 12 -4.21 0.96 -4.00
C ARG A 12 -3.88 -0.21 -4.92
N LEU A 13 -3.56 0.05 -6.19
CA LEU A 13 -3.06 -0.96 -7.12
C LEU A 13 -1.66 -1.44 -6.71
N LEU A 14 -0.75 -0.54 -6.35
CA LEU A 14 0.60 -0.90 -5.89
C LEU A 14 0.55 -1.77 -4.62
N LEU A 15 -0.33 -1.42 -3.66
CA LEU A 15 -0.54 -2.24 -2.47
C LEU A 15 -1.13 -3.61 -2.81
N ALA A 16 -2.10 -3.67 -3.74
CA ALA A 16 -2.68 -4.94 -4.18
C ALA A 16 -1.63 -5.83 -4.88
N GLN A 17 -0.75 -5.24 -5.69
CA GLN A 17 0.34 -5.96 -6.33
C GLN A 17 1.32 -6.52 -5.28
N ALA A 18 1.73 -5.71 -4.31
CA ALA A 18 2.61 -6.15 -3.23
C ALA A 18 2.03 -7.33 -2.43
N LEU A 19 0.72 -7.27 -2.15
CA LEU A 19 -0.02 -8.38 -1.54
C LEU A 19 -0.06 -9.63 -2.44
N SER A 20 -0.30 -9.45 -3.74
CA SER A 20 -0.41 -10.56 -4.70
C SER A 20 0.92 -11.24 -4.97
N GLU A 21 2.02 -10.48 -5.00
CA GLU A 21 3.36 -10.98 -5.31
C GLU A 21 4.15 -11.38 -4.05
N GLY A 22 3.63 -11.08 -2.86
CA GLY A 22 4.31 -11.36 -1.59
C GLY A 22 5.56 -10.51 -1.35
N ILE A 23 5.61 -9.31 -1.95
CA ILE A 23 6.74 -8.37 -1.84
C ILE A 23 6.39 -7.18 -0.94
N THR A 24 7.41 -6.48 -0.42
CA THR A 24 7.20 -5.28 0.40
C THR A 24 7.16 -4.02 -0.46
N LEU A 25 6.05 -3.29 -0.41
CA LEU A 25 5.92 -1.94 -0.96
C LEU A 25 6.65 -0.94 -0.06
N VAL A 26 7.72 -0.34 -0.56
CA VAL A 26 8.47 0.71 0.14
C VAL A 26 7.99 2.07 -0.39
N THR A 27 7.57 2.96 0.51
CA THR A 27 6.97 4.24 0.12
C THR A 27 7.40 5.40 1.02
N GLY A 28 7.48 6.60 0.47
CA GLY A 28 7.58 7.85 1.24
C GLY A 28 6.22 8.38 1.72
N ASP A 29 5.12 7.84 1.18
CA ASP A 29 3.77 8.28 1.50
C ASP A 29 3.32 7.77 2.88
N ALA A 30 3.00 8.70 3.78
CA ALA A 30 2.60 8.39 5.14
C ALA A 30 1.18 7.80 5.25
N GLN A 31 0.27 8.10 4.31
CA GLN A 31 -1.07 7.52 4.28
C GLN A 31 -1.04 6.10 3.73
N LEU A 32 -0.24 5.85 2.68
CA LEU A 32 -0.07 4.51 2.13
C LEU A 32 0.58 3.55 3.14
N ALA A 33 1.53 4.05 3.94
CA ALA A 33 2.15 3.30 5.03
C ALA A 33 1.21 2.93 6.19
N ARG A 34 -0.01 3.46 6.24
CA ARG A 34 -1.02 3.12 7.27
C ARG A 34 -1.87 1.91 6.89
N TYR A 35 -1.74 1.41 5.66
CA TYR A 35 -2.44 0.19 5.28
C TYR A 35 -1.88 -1.03 6.02
N PRO A 36 -2.75 -1.96 6.46
CA PRO A 36 -2.29 -3.25 6.96
C PRO A 36 -1.72 -4.07 5.79
N GLY A 37 -0.57 -4.70 5.99
CA GLY A 37 0.05 -5.58 5.00
C GLY A 37 1.52 -5.25 4.73
N PRO A 38 2.06 -5.69 3.59
CA PRO A 38 3.48 -5.59 3.27
C PRO A 38 3.83 -4.21 2.73
N VAL A 39 3.61 -3.17 3.55
CA VAL A 39 3.97 -1.78 3.23
C VAL A 39 4.90 -1.23 4.32
N ARG A 40 5.96 -0.55 3.92
CA ARG A 40 6.95 0.04 4.82
C ARG A 40 7.27 1.46 4.39
N LYS A 41 7.30 2.37 5.37
CA LYS A 41 7.77 3.73 5.15
C LYS A 41 9.31 3.77 5.09
N VAL A 42 9.86 4.53 4.15
CA VAL A 42 11.29 4.90 4.17
C VAL A 42 11.61 5.91 5.26
#